data_AF-A0A2R5LBD3-F1
#
_entry.id   AF-A0A2R5LBD3-F1
#
_cell.length_a   1.000
_cell.length_b   1.000
_cell.length_c   1.000
_cell.angle_alpha   90.00
_cell.angle_beta   90.00
_cell.angle_gamma   90.00
#
_symmetry.space_group_name_H-M   'P 1'
#
loop_
_entity.id
_entity.type
_entity.pdbx_description
1 polymer ?
#
loop_
_entity_poly.entity_id
_entity_poly.type
_entity_poly.pdbx_seq_one_letter_code
_entity_poly.pdbx_strand_id
1 'polypeptide(L)'
;PEIHKSSVEPAPATIEAYEEQTGMTLRKHHFSAEEDAILKRNFKNLAKFFNLQHPHLILGHKGSQSSTEVQNAKKFAQQQKVLQLLGKDLPRRSLRMIYRRARALFHPLRMDTRITFNKEESDQVMALYARLGPKWHEIEKVMEKPADSIRVHFLQLEEKKYDVEKGRWEIEEEIRLQKAMRKFGHTEHNGRLPSGVTWEKIAKEVGTRGPIQCYKRWVYAFRRTERTKGHIKLWNIYDTMHLINEMYHIENMPCNDYDWKLINQRFPAAKKATTLCDRWKRLISTKVPNSKKMSMKEGAAYLYRYYLPALLSRRNISIERAVELSMCPRLKG
;
A
#
# COMPACT_ATOMS: atom_id res chain seq x y z
N PRO A 1 -2.05 -1.81 -28.51
CA PRO A 1 -2.72 -1.23 -27.32
C PRO A 1 -1.83 -0.18 -26.60
N GLU A 2 -2.42 0.92 -26.11
CA GLU A 2 -1.67 2.05 -25.54
C GLU A 2 -0.80 1.69 -24.33
N ILE A 3 -1.26 0.73 -23.52
CA ILE A 3 -0.51 0.21 -22.36
C ILE A 3 0.83 -0.47 -22.72
N HIS A 4 1.04 -0.81 -24.00
CA HIS A 4 2.28 -1.39 -24.53
C HIS A 4 3.12 -0.40 -25.35
N LYS A 5 2.71 0.88 -25.45
CA LYS A 5 3.43 1.89 -26.24
C LYS A 5 4.56 2.58 -25.46
N SER A 6 4.45 2.68 -24.13
CA SER A 6 5.38 3.46 -23.29
C SER A 6 5.77 2.74 -22.00
N SER A 7 7.00 2.99 -21.54
CA SER A 7 7.50 2.53 -20.23
C SER A 7 7.04 3.41 -19.05
N VAL A 8 6.25 4.46 -19.33
CA VAL A 8 5.56 5.28 -18.33
C VAL A 8 4.36 4.51 -17.77
N GLU A 9 3.97 4.83 -16.54
CA GLU A 9 2.79 4.22 -15.93
C GLU A 9 1.53 4.71 -16.66
N PRO A 10 0.70 3.80 -17.20
CA PRO A 10 -0.50 4.21 -17.92
C PRO A 10 -1.49 4.87 -16.95
N ALA A 11 -2.20 5.89 -17.43
CA ALA A 11 -3.25 6.55 -16.67
C ALA A 11 -4.41 5.56 -16.39
N PRO A 12 -5.18 5.74 -15.29
CA PRO A 12 -6.33 4.87 -14.98
C PRO A 12 -7.30 4.70 -16.15
N ALA A 13 -7.66 5.80 -16.83
CA ALA A 13 -8.54 5.79 -18.00
C ALA A 13 -7.99 4.94 -19.16
N THR A 14 -6.67 4.94 -19.38
CA THR A 14 -6.02 4.12 -20.41
C THR A 14 -6.07 2.63 -20.06
N ILE A 15 -6.07 2.30 -18.77
CA ILE A 15 -6.21 0.92 -18.29
C ILE A 15 -7.66 0.47 -18.50
N GLU A 16 -8.63 1.27 -18.07
CA GLU A 16 -10.07 0.97 -18.22
C GLU A 16 -10.44 0.74 -19.68
N ALA A 17 -10.03 1.64 -20.59
CA ALA A 17 -10.29 1.49 -22.02
C ALA A 17 -9.66 0.22 -22.62
N TYR A 18 -8.49 -0.20 -22.11
CA TYR A 18 -7.85 -1.45 -22.53
C TYR A 18 -8.62 -2.68 -22.03
N GLU A 19 -9.05 -2.67 -20.77
CA GLU A 19 -9.82 -3.76 -20.17
C GLU A 19 -11.17 -3.91 -20.87
N GLU A 20 -11.82 -2.81 -21.24
CA GLU A 20 -13.06 -2.78 -22.04
C GLU A 20 -12.85 -3.32 -23.46
N GLN A 21 -11.80 -2.89 -24.15
CA GLN A 21 -11.52 -3.35 -25.53
C GLN A 21 -11.12 -4.82 -25.62
N THR A 22 -10.42 -5.36 -24.61
CA THR A 22 -9.83 -6.69 -24.68
C THR A 22 -10.54 -7.73 -23.82
N GLY A 23 -11.43 -7.31 -22.91
CA GLY A 23 -12.03 -8.18 -21.90
C GLY A 23 -11.03 -8.76 -20.89
N MET A 24 -9.79 -8.28 -20.86
CA MET A 24 -8.73 -8.80 -20.00
C MET A 24 -8.34 -7.80 -18.92
N THR A 25 -8.38 -8.22 -17.67
CA THR A 25 -7.92 -7.41 -16.53
C THR A 25 -6.39 -7.38 -16.44
N LEU A 26 -5.85 -6.18 -16.16
CA LEU A 26 -4.41 -5.95 -16.05
C LEU A 26 -3.89 -6.46 -14.69
N ARG A 27 -2.93 -7.39 -14.73
CA ARG A 27 -2.38 -8.03 -13.54
C ARG A 27 -1.35 -7.14 -12.88
N LYS A 28 -1.67 -6.62 -11.68
CA LYS A 28 -0.78 -5.78 -10.85
C LYS A 28 0.04 -6.54 -9.81
N HIS A 29 -0.24 -7.84 -9.59
CA HIS A 29 0.46 -8.70 -8.63
C HIS A 29 1.84 -9.15 -9.14
N HIS A 30 2.55 -9.98 -8.36
CA HIS A 30 3.86 -10.54 -8.74
C HIS A 30 3.81 -11.30 -10.07
N PHE A 31 4.93 -11.33 -10.79
CA PHE A 31 5.08 -12.18 -11.98
C PHE A 31 5.07 -13.65 -11.57
N SER A 32 4.29 -14.44 -12.29
CA SER A 32 4.28 -15.90 -12.17
C SER A 32 5.50 -16.52 -12.84
N ALA A 33 5.78 -17.78 -12.50
CA ALA A 33 6.86 -18.54 -13.13
C ALA A 33 6.65 -18.69 -14.66
N GLU A 34 5.40 -18.80 -15.10
CA GLU A 34 5.03 -18.85 -16.53
C GLU A 34 5.36 -17.53 -17.24
N GLU A 35 4.98 -16.39 -16.64
CA GLU A 35 5.28 -15.07 -17.22
C GLU A 35 6.80 -14.83 -17.27
N ASP A 36 7.55 -15.28 -16.27
CA ASP A 36 9.01 -15.23 -16.28
C ASP A 36 9.61 -16.14 -17.37
N ALA A 37 9.04 -17.34 -17.58
CA ALA A 37 9.47 -18.24 -18.64
C ALA A 37 9.25 -17.63 -20.03
N ILE A 38 8.12 -16.94 -20.24
CA ILE A 38 7.84 -16.18 -21.46
C ILE A 38 8.89 -15.09 -21.67
N LEU A 39 9.19 -14.30 -20.63
CA LEU A 39 10.23 -13.26 -20.72
C LEU A 39 11.59 -13.85 -21.06
N LYS A 40 12.00 -14.96 -20.41
CA LYS A 40 13.29 -15.63 -20.67
C LYS A 40 13.38 -16.13 -22.11
N ARG A 41 12.32 -16.77 -22.61
CA ARG A 41 12.20 -17.24 -23.99
C ARG A 41 12.33 -16.07 -24.97
N ASN A 42 11.56 -15.00 -24.76
CA ASN A 42 11.57 -13.84 -25.64
C ASN A 42 12.95 -13.15 -25.63
N PHE A 43 13.58 -13.03 -24.47
CA PHE A 43 14.92 -12.45 -24.33
C PHE A 43 15.98 -13.28 -25.07
N LYS A 44 15.96 -14.61 -24.93
CA LYS A 44 16.87 -15.52 -25.65
C LYS A 44 16.68 -15.43 -27.17
N ASN A 45 15.43 -15.37 -27.62
CA ASN A 45 15.11 -15.22 -29.05
C ASN A 45 15.62 -13.89 -29.60
N LEU A 46 15.46 -12.79 -28.84
CA LEU A 46 15.97 -11.48 -29.22
C LEU A 46 17.49 -11.44 -29.28
N ALA A 47 18.17 -12.01 -28.28
CA ALA A 47 19.62 -12.11 -28.26
C ALA A 47 20.15 -12.88 -29.49
N LYS A 48 19.51 -13.98 -29.85
CA LYS A 48 19.87 -14.79 -31.03
C LYS A 48 19.56 -14.06 -32.35
N PHE A 49 18.36 -13.50 -32.49
CA PHE A 49 17.91 -12.85 -33.71
C PHE A 49 18.76 -11.62 -34.08
N PHE A 50 19.13 -10.81 -33.08
CA PHE A 50 19.95 -9.62 -33.28
C PHE A 50 21.45 -9.84 -33.04
N ASN A 51 21.87 -11.10 -32.81
CA ASN A 51 23.26 -11.48 -32.53
C ASN A 51 23.93 -10.60 -31.44
N LEU A 52 23.24 -10.40 -30.32
CA LEU A 52 23.69 -9.51 -29.25
C LEU A 52 24.74 -10.20 -28.37
N GLN A 53 25.98 -9.70 -28.39
CA GLN A 53 27.05 -10.17 -27.50
C GLN A 53 26.78 -9.84 -26.02
N HIS A 54 26.15 -8.69 -25.76
CA HIS A 54 25.79 -8.25 -24.40
C HIS A 54 24.31 -7.87 -24.29
N PRO A 55 23.40 -8.87 -24.25
CA PRO A 55 21.95 -8.62 -24.25
C PRO A 55 21.46 -7.76 -23.08
N HIS A 56 22.14 -7.78 -21.93
CA HIS A 56 21.75 -6.98 -20.75
C HIS A 56 21.84 -5.46 -20.98
N LEU A 57 22.64 -4.99 -21.94
CA LEU A 57 22.79 -3.57 -22.27
C LEU A 57 21.49 -2.97 -22.82
N ILE A 58 20.69 -3.75 -23.56
CA ILE A 58 19.42 -3.27 -24.14
C ILE A 58 18.38 -2.94 -23.04
N LEU A 59 18.58 -3.43 -21.82
CA LEU A 59 17.77 -3.16 -20.64
C LEU A 59 18.37 -2.04 -19.76
N GLY A 60 19.53 -1.51 -20.14
CA GLY A 60 20.22 -0.42 -19.44
C GLY A 60 21.03 -0.87 -18.22
N HIS A 61 21.41 -2.16 -18.13
CA HIS A 61 22.46 -2.56 -17.20
C HIS A 61 23.81 -2.06 -17.70
N LYS A 62 24.68 -1.67 -16.77
CA LYS A 62 26.06 -1.26 -17.07
C LYS A 62 26.98 -2.29 -16.44
N GLY A 63 27.88 -2.87 -17.22
CA GLY A 63 29.03 -3.62 -16.73
C GLY A 63 30.30 -2.79 -16.91
N SER A 64 31.38 -3.45 -17.32
CA SER A 64 32.66 -2.82 -17.67
C SER A 64 32.68 -2.17 -19.06
N GLN A 65 31.54 -2.14 -19.76
CA GLN A 65 31.43 -1.59 -21.11
C GLN A 65 31.54 -0.06 -21.12
N SER A 66 32.00 0.46 -22.26
CA SER A 66 32.18 1.89 -22.48
C SER A 66 30.86 2.67 -22.50
N SER A 67 30.92 3.97 -22.20
CA SER A 67 29.74 4.86 -22.22
C SER A 67 29.05 4.90 -23.60
N THR A 68 29.84 4.79 -24.67
CA THR A 68 29.37 4.78 -26.06
C THR A 68 28.60 3.51 -26.41
N GLU A 69 29.05 2.34 -25.98
CA GLU A 69 28.34 1.06 -26.18
C GLU A 69 26.97 1.06 -25.49
N VAL A 70 26.89 1.58 -24.26
CA VAL A 70 25.63 1.71 -23.52
C VAL A 70 24.65 2.63 -24.27
N GLN A 71 25.15 3.75 -24.82
CA GLN A 71 24.30 4.69 -25.56
C GLN A 71 23.82 4.10 -26.88
N ASN A 72 24.68 3.36 -27.58
CA ASN A 72 24.32 2.65 -28.82
C ASN A 72 23.28 1.57 -28.56
N ALA A 73 23.47 0.75 -27.52
CA ALA A 73 22.50 -0.27 -27.12
C ALA A 73 21.13 0.33 -26.77
N LYS A 74 21.12 1.50 -26.11
CA LYS A 74 19.87 2.22 -25.79
C LYS A 74 19.16 2.73 -27.04
N LYS A 75 19.89 3.34 -27.98
CA LYS A 75 19.34 3.78 -29.28
C LYS A 75 18.77 2.61 -30.07
N PHE A 76 19.52 1.51 -30.15
CA PHE A 76 19.10 0.27 -30.77
C PHE A 76 17.81 -0.28 -30.15
N ALA A 77 17.75 -0.37 -28.82
CA ALA A 77 16.58 -0.88 -28.11
C ALA A 77 15.31 -0.05 -28.37
N GLN A 78 15.46 1.27 -28.53
CA GLN A 78 14.38 2.18 -28.89
C GLN A 78 13.94 2.00 -30.34
N GLN A 79 14.88 1.98 -31.29
CA GLN A 79 14.60 1.83 -32.73
C GLN A 79 13.88 0.51 -33.03
N GLN A 80 14.37 -0.59 -32.46
CA GLN A 80 13.81 -1.94 -32.67
C GLN A 80 12.62 -2.26 -31.76
N LYS A 81 12.17 -1.30 -30.93
CA LYS A 81 11.07 -1.48 -29.96
C LYS A 81 11.24 -2.75 -29.13
N VAL A 82 12.47 -3.02 -28.67
CA VAL A 82 12.86 -4.29 -28.01
C VAL A 82 11.97 -4.62 -26.81
N LEU A 83 11.54 -3.62 -26.04
CA LEU A 83 10.62 -3.84 -24.93
C LEU A 83 9.26 -4.42 -25.37
N GLN A 84 8.74 -4.01 -26.53
CA GLN A 84 7.47 -4.52 -27.05
C GLN A 84 7.63 -5.98 -27.48
N LEU A 85 8.76 -6.29 -28.14
CA LEU A 85 9.11 -7.66 -28.52
C LEU A 85 9.33 -8.55 -27.29
N LEU A 86 9.95 -8.02 -26.24
CA LEU A 86 10.16 -8.74 -24.98
C LEU A 86 8.83 -9.02 -24.28
N GLY A 87 7.88 -8.08 -24.36
CA GLY A 87 6.53 -8.19 -23.83
C GLY A 87 5.55 -9.02 -24.66
N LYS A 88 5.99 -9.60 -25.78
CA LYS A 88 5.13 -10.45 -26.62
C LYS A 88 4.58 -11.61 -25.80
N ASP A 89 3.30 -11.91 -26.00
CA ASP A 89 2.54 -12.94 -25.26
C ASP A 89 2.29 -12.62 -23.77
N LEU A 90 2.46 -11.35 -23.36
CA LEU A 90 2.11 -10.86 -22.02
C LEU A 90 1.05 -9.73 -22.09
N PRO A 91 -0.16 -9.98 -22.63
CA PRO A 91 -1.18 -8.94 -22.82
C PRO A 91 -1.63 -8.30 -21.50
N ARG A 92 -1.67 -9.09 -20.41
CA ARG A 92 -2.12 -8.62 -19.09
C ARG A 92 -1.07 -7.80 -18.31
N ARG A 93 0.05 -7.40 -18.94
CA ARG A 93 1.15 -6.66 -18.31
C ARG A 93 1.50 -5.41 -19.12
N SER A 94 1.59 -4.27 -18.45
CA SER A 94 2.06 -3.04 -19.12
C SER A 94 3.56 -3.09 -19.43
N LEU A 95 4.00 -2.30 -20.42
CA LEU A 95 5.41 -2.25 -20.83
C LEU A 95 6.35 -1.84 -19.69
N ARG A 96 5.89 -0.94 -18.80
CA ARG A 96 6.61 -0.54 -17.59
C ARG A 96 6.87 -1.71 -16.65
N MET A 97 5.88 -2.57 -16.46
CA MET A 97 5.99 -3.75 -15.61
C MET A 97 6.96 -4.76 -16.21
N ILE A 98 6.83 -5.00 -17.51
CA ILE A 98 7.75 -5.85 -18.27
C ILE A 98 9.18 -5.32 -18.17
N TYR A 99 9.40 -4.02 -18.37
CA TYR A 99 10.72 -3.39 -18.25
C TYR A 99 11.34 -3.62 -16.87
N ARG A 100 10.57 -3.33 -15.80
CA ARG A 100 11.06 -3.49 -14.42
C ARG A 100 11.38 -4.95 -14.11
N ARG A 101 10.50 -5.88 -14.52
CA ARG A 101 10.74 -7.31 -14.31
C ARG A 101 11.94 -7.79 -15.10
N ALA A 102 12.06 -7.39 -16.37
CA ALA A 102 13.19 -7.75 -17.23
C ALA A 102 14.52 -7.29 -16.65
N ARG A 103 14.62 -6.05 -16.16
CA ARG A 103 15.84 -5.56 -15.49
C ARG A 103 16.19 -6.36 -14.25
N ALA A 104 15.19 -6.74 -13.46
CA ALA A 104 15.42 -7.56 -12.28
C ALA A 104 15.79 -9.00 -12.63
N LEU A 105 15.26 -9.53 -13.73
CA LEU A 105 15.48 -10.92 -14.14
C LEU A 105 16.84 -11.07 -14.82
N PHE A 106 17.15 -10.22 -15.81
CA PHE A 106 18.32 -10.30 -16.68
C PHE A 106 19.48 -9.41 -16.21
N HIS A 107 19.59 -9.17 -14.91
CA HIS A 107 20.77 -8.52 -14.35
C HIS A 107 21.98 -9.45 -14.50
N PRO A 108 23.15 -8.99 -15.00
CA PRO A 108 24.31 -9.85 -15.22
C PRO A 108 24.66 -10.71 -14.00
N LEU A 109 24.86 -10.07 -12.85
CA LEU A 109 25.18 -10.72 -11.57
C LEU A 109 24.07 -11.64 -10.99
N ARG A 110 22.88 -11.69 -11.60
CA ARG A 110 21.77 -12.57 -11.17
C ARG A 110 21.54 -13.74 -12.13
N MET A 111 22.04 -13.64 -13.36
CA MET A 111 21.93 -14.75 -14.32
C MET A 111 22.75 -15.97 -13.85
N ASP A 112 23.85 -15.72 -13.15
CA ASP A 112 24.84 -16.76 -12.85
C ASP A 112 24.65 -17.45 -11.50
N THR A 113 24.08 -16.77 -10.48
CA THR A 113 23.96 -17.33 -9.13
C THR A 113 22.71 -16.88 -8.36
N ARG A 114 22.27 -17.74 -7.44
CA ARG A 114 21.27 -17.37 -6.43
C ARG A 114 21.94 -16.51 -5.37
N ILE A 115 21.44 -15.30 -5.19
CA ILE A 115 22.08 -14.31 -4.33
C ILE A 115 21.73 -14.57 -2.87
N THR A 116 22.74 -14.93 -2.09
CA THR A 116 22.69 -15.04 -0.63
C THR A 116 23.70 -14.09 -0.01
N PHE A 117 23.44 -13.73 1.24
CA PHE A 117 24.33 -12.91 2.05
C PHE A 117 24.74 -13.72 3.28
N ASN A 118 26.03 -13.93 3.45
CA ASN A 118 26.58 -14.47 4.69
C ASN A 118 26.70 -13.35 5.76
N LYS A 119 27.20 -13.69 6.96
CA LYS A 119 27.32 -12.71 8.05
C LYS A 119 28.36 -11.62 7.73
N GLU A 120 29.52 -11.99 7.21
CA GLU A 120 30.60 -11.06 6.85
C GLU A 120 30.16 -10.07 5.76
N GLU A 121 29.50 -10.57 4.71
CA GLU A 121 28.90 -9.75 3.66
C GLU A 121 27.82 -8.83 4.22
N SER A 122 27.06 -9.27 5.22
CA SER A 122 26.06 -8.42 5.89
C SER A 122 26.71 -7.27 6.66
N ASP A 123 27.79 -7.55 7.38
CA ASP A 123 28.56 -6.54 8.11
C ASP A 123 29.23 -5.56 7.12
N GLN A 124 29.72 -6.08 5.99
CA GLN A 124 30.30 -5.26 4.92
C GLN A 124 29.25 -4.33 4.28
N VAL A 125 28.00 -4.79 4.05
CA VAL A 125 26.90 -3.93 3.57
C VAL A 125 26.70 -2.75 4.52
N MET A 126 26.68 -3.00 5.83
CA MET A 126 26.48 -1.97 6.85
C MET A 126 27.65 -0.97 6.86
N ALA A 127 28.89 -1.45 6.81
CA ALA A 127 30.09 -0.60 6.78
C ALA A 127 30.16 0.26 5.50
N LEU A 128 29.86 -0.33 4.33
CA LEU A 128 29.86 0.38 3.05
C LEU A 128 28.76 1.44 3.01
N TYR A 129 27.57 1.14 3.55
CA TYR A 129 26.50 2.13 3.66
C TYR A 129 26.87 3.27 4.60
N ALA A 130 27.52 3.00 5.74
CA ALA A 130 27.97 4.04 6.67
C ALA A 130 28.99 4.99 6.01
N ARG A 131 29.84 4.49 5.11
CA ARG A 131 30.86 5.28 4.41
C ARG A 131 30.34 6.01 3.17
N LEU A 132 29.56 5.33 2.31
CA LEU A 132 29.16 5.84 0.99
C LEU A 132 27.72 6.40 0.95
N GLY A 133 26.92 6.08 1.96
CA GLY A 133 25.49 6.38 1.99
C GLY A 133 24.67 5.52 1.01
N PRO A 134 23.50 5.99 0.55
CA PRO A 134 22.56 5.23 -0.29
C PRO A 134 22.99 5.15 -1.77
N LYS A 135 24.29 5.02 -2.04
CA LYS A 135 24.86 4.90 -3.39
C LYS A 135 25.00 3.43 -3.80
N TRP A 136 23.87 2.76 -3.97
CA TRP A 136 23.81 1.30 -4.17
C TRP A 136 24.65 0.78 -5.33
N HIS A 137 24.81 1.54 -6.42
CA HIS A 137 25.65 1.13 -7.55
C HIS A 137 27.15 1.22 -7.27
N GLU A 138 27.61 2.09 -6.37
CA GLU A 138 29.00 2.08 -5.92
C GLU A 138 29.25 0.87 -5.00
N ILE A 139 28.28 0.55 -4.14
CA ILE A 139 28.34 -0.63 -3.27
C ILE A 139 28.31 -1.93 -4.09
N GLU A 140 27.49 -1.99 -5.14
CA GLU A 140 27.43 -3.12 -6.08
C GLU A 140 28.79 -3.42 -6.73
N LYS A 141 29.57 -2.40 -7.10
CA LYS A 141 30.92 -2.59 -7.68
C LYS A 141 31.91 -3.20 -6.69
N VAL A 142 31.76 -2.90 -5.40
CA VAL A 142 32.66 -3.40 -4.35
C VAL A 142 32.26 -4.80 -3.91
N MET A 143 30.96 -5.08 -3.83
CA MET A 143 30.43 -6.35 -3.34
C MET A 143 30.18 -7.40 -4.44
N GLU A 144 30.25 -6.99 -5.70
CA GLU A 144 29.94 -7.83 -6.86
C GLU A 144 28.56 -8.52 -6.77
N LYS A 145 27.60 -7.86 -6.11
CA LYS A 145 26.19 -8.28 -6.01
C LYS A 145 25.28 -7.15 -6.50
N PRO A 146 24.12 -7.45 -7.13
CA PRO A 146 23.20 -6.44 -7.63
C PRO A 146 22.80 -5.41 -6.56
N ALA A 147 22.82 -4.13 -6.94
CA ALA A 147 22.43 -3.02 -6.07
C ALA A 147 21.02 -3.18 -5.47
N ASP A 148 20.08 -3.76 -6.21
CA ASP A 148 18.72 -3.96 -5.72
C ASP A 148 18.65 -5.03 -4.61
N SER A 149 19.41 -6.13 -4.77
CA SER A 149 19.56 -7.17 -3.75
C SER A 149 20.24 -6.61 -2.49
N ILE A 150 21.33 -5.86 -2.66
CA ILE A 150 22.05 -5.21 -1.54
C ILE A 150 21.12 -4.26 -0.78
N ARG A 151 20.38 -3.40 -1.49
CA ARG A 151 19.43 -2.47 -0.87
C ARG A 151 18.35 -3.19 -0.09
N VAL A 152 17.79 -4.28 -0.64
CA VAL A 152 16.78 -5.07 0.07
C VAL A 152 17.37 -5.72 1.32
N HIS A 153 18.57 -6.31 1.22
CA HIS A 153 19.26 -6.91 2.36
C HIS A 153 19.57 -5.89 3.46
N PHE A 154 20.10 -4.71 3.09
CA PHE A 154 20.32 -3.60 4.02
C PHE A 154 19.03 -3.22 4.76
N LEU A 155 17.91 -3.05 4.04
CA LEU A 155 16.64 -2.72 4.68
C LEU A 155 16.16 -3.83 5.63
N GLN A 156 16.45 -5.10 5.35
CA GLN A 156 16.15 -6.22 6.24
C GLN A 156 17.04 -6.20 7.49
N LEU A 157 18.33 -5.88 7.35
CA LEU A 157 19.25 -5.72 8.49
C LEU A 157 18.81 -4.56 9.38
N GLU A 158 18.44 -3.42 8.79
CA GLU A 158 17.88 -2.27 9.50
C GLU A 158 16.57 -2.63 10.22
N GLU A 159 15.65 -3.35 9.56
CA GLU A 159 14.41 -3.80 10.22
C GLU A 159 14.71 -4.76 11.39
N LYS A 160 15.74 -5.61 11.31
CA LYS A 160 16.15 -6.52 12.40
C LYS A 160 16.72 -5.83 13.63
N LYS A 161 17.18 -4.58 13.53
CA LYS A 161 17.69 -3.82 14.68
C LYS A 161 16.60 -3.46 15.68
N TYR A 162 15.36 -3.46 15.24
CA TYR A 162 14.21 -3.09 16.06
C TYR A 162 13.44 -4.37 16.41
N ASP A 163 13.09 -4.52 17.69
CA ASP A 163 12.15 -5.56 18.11
C ASP A 163 10.74 -5.12 17.72
N VAL A 164 10.33 -5.46 16.50
CA VAL A 164 9.13 -4.92 15.86
C VAL A 164 8.15 -6.01 15.49
N GLU A 165 6.87 -5.68 15.66
CA GLU A 165 5.79 -6.56 15.26
C GLU A 165 5.77 -6.73 13.73
N LYS A 166 5.59 -7.97 13.29
CA LYS A 166 5.46 -8.35 11.89
C LYS A 166 4.01 -8.73 11.60
N GLY A 167 3.54 -8.45 10.39
CA GLY A 167 2.18 -8.78 9.97
C GLY A 167 1.36 -7.55 9.64
N ARG A 168 0.03 -7.73 9.60
CA ARG A 168 -0.93 -6.66 9.28
C ARG A 168 -0.85 -5.55 10.32
N TRP A 169 -1.06 -4.32 9.87
CA TRP A 169 -1.13 -3.17 10.77
C TRP A 169 -2.46 -3.23 11.51
N GLU A 170 -2.39 -3.26 12.83
CA GLU A 170 -3.57 -3.10 13.66
C GLU A 170 -4.02 -1.63 13.63
N ILE A 171 -5.30 -1.45 13.89
CA ILE A 171 -5.96 -0.15 13.89
C ILE A 171 -5.26 0.82 14.84
N GLU A 172 -4.88 0.34 16.01
CA GLU A 172 -4.17 1.06 17.07
C GLU A 172 -2.84 1.61 16.55
N GLU A 173 -2.10 0.83 15.80
CA GLU A 173 -0.80 1.19 15.24
C GLU A 173 -0.96 2.29 14.17
N GLU A 174 -2.01 2.19 13.37
CA GLU A 174 -2.35 3.20 12.38
C GLU A 174 -2.77 4.53 13.00
N ILE A 175 -3.51 4.49 14.11
CA ILE A 175 -3.88 5.68 14.89
C ILE A 175 -2.63 6.32 15.50
N ARG A 176 -1.75 5.52 16.11
CA ARG A 176 -0.48 6.00 16.68
C ARG A 176 0.41 6.64 15.62
N LEU A 177 0.55 6.00 14.45
CA LEU A 177 1.32 6.55 13.34
C LEU A 177 0.78 7.91 12.87
N GLN A 178 -0.54 8.04 12.72
CA GLN A 178 -1.15 9.32 12.33
C GLN A 178 -0.96 10.38 13.41
N LYS A 179 -1.11 10.04 14.69
CA LYS A 179 -0.88 10.96 15.81
C LYS A 179 0.56 11.44 15.84
N ALA A 180 1.53 10.54 15.68
CA ALA A 180 2.95 10.88 15.56
C ALA A 180 3.20 11.82 14.37
N MET A 181 2.62 11.54 13.20
CA MET A 181 2.79 12.38 12.02
C MET A 181 2.13 13.77 12.15
N ARG A 182 1.02 13.89 12.88
CA ARG A 182 0.45 15.21 13.25
C ARG A 182 1.33 15.97 14.22
N LYS A 183 1.94 15.27 15.18
CA LYS A 183 2.84 15.84 16.18
C LYS A 183 4.15 16.36 15.57
N PHE A 184 4.77 15.60 14.68
CA PHE A 184 6.08 15.94 14.09
C PHE A 184 6.00 16.63 12.73
N GLY A 185 4.80 16.80 12.16
CA GLY A 185 4.58 17.43 10.87
C GLY A 185 4.62 16.44 9.69
N HIS A 186 3.90 16.79 8.63
CA HIS A 186 3.67 15.91 7.50
C HIS A 186 4.84 15.89 6.52
N THR A 187 4.91 14.82 5.71
CA THR A 187 5.92 14.69 4.66
C THR A 187 5.67 15.66 3.50
N GLU A 188 6.74 16.23 2.94
CA GLU A 188 6.73 17.06 1.72
C GLU A 188 6.32 16.27 0.45
N HIS A 189 6.29 16.96 -0.70
CA HIS A 189 5.92 16.40 -2.01
C HIS A 189 6.86 15.27 -2.52
N ASN A 190 7.97 15.02 -1.85
CA ASN A 190 8.90 13.91 -2.14
C ASN A 190 8.81 12.78 -1.08
N GLY A 191 7.99 12.92 -0.04
CA GLY A 191 7.94 11.96 1.07
C GLY A 191 9.01 12.20 2.15
N ARG A 192 9.79 13.29 2.06
CA ARG A 192 10.73 13.70 3.11
C ARG A 192 9.98 14.29 4.30
N LEU A 193 10.48 14.00 5.49
CA LEU A 193 9.99 14.56 6.73
C LEU A 193 10.50 16.01 6.89
N PRO A 194 9.83 16.83 7.72
CA PRO A 194 10.34 18.13 8.11
C PRO A 194 11.76 18.05 8.69
N SER A 195 12.53 19.13 8.55
CA SER A 195 13.90 19.21 9.06
C SER A 195 13.95 18.85 10.56
N GLY A 196 14.89 17.99 10.95
CA GLY A 196 15.05 17.52 12.34
C GLY A 196 14.14 16.37 12.78
N VAL A 197 13.24 15.91 11.92
CA VAL A 197 12.36 14.75 12.19
C VAL A 197 12.86 13.52 11.44
N THR A 198 13.11 12.44 12.17
CA THR A 198 13.51 11.14 11.61
C THR A 198 12.40 10.11 11.77
N TRP A 199 12.39 9.11 10.89
CA TRP A 199 11.47 7.97 11.02
C TRP A 199 11.69 7.17 12.31
N GLU A 200 12.86 7.28 12.94
CA GLU A 200 13.15 6.71 14.26
C GLU A 200 12.33 7.39 15.36
N LYS A 201 12.25 8.72 15.36
CA LYS A 201 11.39 9.46 16.31
C LYS A 201 9.92 9.07 16.16
N ILE A 202 9.46 8.91 14.92
CA ILE A 202 8.09 8.48 14.63
C ILE A 202 7.86 7.03 15.09
N ALA A 203 8.79 6.12 14.77
CA ALA A 203 8.71 4.72 15.19
C ALA A 203 8.67 4.58 16.71
N LYS A 204 9.46 5.38 17.45
CA LYS A 204 9.43 5.41 18.91
C LYS A 204 8.05 5.77 19.47
N GLU A 205 7.32 6.64 18.78
CA GLU A 205 5.97 7.07 19.19
C GLU A 205 4.89 6.07 18.75
N VAL A 206 5.14 5.31 17.69
CA VAL A 206 4.31 4.16 17.33
C VAL A 206 4.53 3.00 18.30
N GLY A 207 5.76 2.76 18.75
CA GLY A 207 6.14 1.78 19.76
C GLY A 207 6.19 0.33 19.28
N THR A 208 5.34 -0.09 18.33
CA THR A 208 5.25 -1.48 17.86
C THR A 208 5.90 -1.72 16.49
N ARG A 209 6.23 -0.66 15.75
CA ARG A 209 6.71 -0.72 14.36
C ARG A 209 8.00 0.04 14.16
N GLY A 210 8.87 -0.50 13.32
CA GLY A 210 10.16 0.09 13.00
C GLY A 210 10.06 1.30 12.06
N PRO A 211 11.15 2.08 11.92
CA PRO A 211 11.18 3.29 11.08
C PRO A 211 10.79 3.02 9.63
N ILE A 212 11.32 1.95 9.04
CA ILE A 212 11.07 1.57 7.65
C ILE A 212 9.60 1.14 7.46
N GLN A 213 9.04 0.42 8.44
CA GLN A 213 7.63 0.02 8.41
C GLN A 213 6.72 1.25 8.46
N CYS A 214 7.00 2.20 9.37
CA CYS A 214 6.28 3.46 9.49
C CYS A 214 6.34 4.27 8.20
N TYR A 215 7.54 4.41 7.60
CA TYR A 215 7.73 5.07 6.30
C TYR A 215 6.88 4.43 5.20
N LYS A 216 6.98 3.10 5.02
CA LYS A 216 6.23 2.37 4.00
C LYS A 216 4.72 2.58 4.21
N ARG A 217 4.24 2.39 5.44
CA ARG A 217 2.81 2.55 5.75
C ARG A 217 2.35 3.99 5.47
N TRP A 218 3.11 4.99 5.90
CA TRP A 218 2.76 6.38 5.66
C TRP A 218 2.73 6.73 4.18
N VAL A 219 3.80 6.45 3.44
CA VAL A 219 3.91 6.82 2.01
C VAL A 219 2.90 6.09 1.15
N TYR A 220 2.67 4.78 1.38
CA TYR A 220 1.80 3.99 0.52
C TYR A 220 0.32 4.03 0.94
N ALA A 221 0.00 4.17 2.23
CA ALA A 221 -1.38 4.13 2.72
C ALA A 221 -1.94 5.51 3.12
N PHE A 222 -1.12 6.42 3.66
CA PHE A 222 -1.59 7.69 4.25
C PHE A 222 -1.31 8.94 3.42
N ARG A 223 -0.22 8.97 2.66
CA ARG A 223 0.25 10.19 1.99
C ARG A 223 -0.71 10.72 0.91
N ARG A 224 -1.23 9.85 0.04
CA ARG A 224 -2.18 10.25 -1.02
C ARG A 224 -3.52 10.70 -0.46
N THR A 225 -3.93 10.02 0.58
CA THR A 225 -5.20 10.14 1.25
C THR A 225 -5.27 11.44 2.07
N GLU A 226 -4.22 11.80 2.81
CA GLU A 226 -4.10 13.11 3.47
C GLU A 226 -4.08 14.26 2.45
N ARG A 227 -3.29 14.12 1.38
CA ARG A 227 -3.14 15.19 0.37
C ARG A 227 -4.43 15.56 -0.34
N THR A 228 -5.29 14.57 -0.59
CA THR A 228 -6.54 14.78 -1.33
C THR A 228 -7.69 15.25 -0.44
N LYS A 229 -7.51 15.29 0.90
CA LYS A 229 -8.59 15.42 1.90
C LYS A 229 -9.79 14.47 1.61
N GLY A 230 -9.58 13.45 0.78
CA GLY A 230 -10.62 12.64 0.15
C GLY A 230 -11.08 11.49 1.06
N HIS A 231 -11.09 11.71 2.37
CA HIS A 231 -11.53 10.70 3.32
C HIS A 231 -13.04 10.58 3.29
N ILE A 232 -13.53 9.67 2.45
CA ILE A 232 -14.81 9.05 2.69
C ILE A 232 -14.55 7.93 3.69
N LYS A 233 -14.71 8.24 4.99
CA LYS A 233 -14.79 7.18 5.99
C LYS A 233 -16.00 6.32 5.64
N LEU A 234 -15.78 5.02 5.49
CA LEU A 234 -16.87 4.07 5.30
C LEU A 234 -17.45 3.69 6.66
N TRP A 235 -18.76 3.56 6.73
CA TRP A 235 -19.44 3.10 7.93
C TRP A 235 -18.97 1.69 8.28
N ASN A 236 -18.48 1.51 9.49
CA ASN A 236 -17.99 0.23 9.98
C ASN A 236 -18.81 -0.24 11.20
N ILE A 237 -18.39 -1.35 11.80
CA ILE A 237 -19.08 -1.92 12.97
C ILE A 237 -18.98 -1.04 14.22
N TYR A 238 -17.88 -0.31 14.39
CA TYR A 238 -17.67 0.59 15.53
C TYR A 238 -18.64 1.78 15.44
N ASP A 239 -18.92 2.26 14.22
CA ASP A 239 -19.98 3.26 13.99
C ASP A 239 -21.37 2.74 14.39
N THR A 240 -21.65 1.46 14.15
CA THR A 240 -22.89 0.84 14.62
C THR A 240 -22.93 0.74 16.14
N MET A 241 -21.83 0.35 16.80
CA MET A 241 -21.74 0.28 18.27
C MET A 241 -21.93 1.66 18.90
N HIS A 242 -21.24 2.67 18.38
CA HIS A 242 -21.35 4.07 18.81
C HIS A 242 -22.77 4.60 18.61
N LEU A 243 -23.41 4.33 17.46
CA LEU A 243 -24.78 4.76 17.20
C LEU A 243 -25.78 4.14 18.20
N ILE A 244 -25.64 2.86 18.55
CA ILE A 244 -26.50 2.22 19.57
C ILE A 244 -26.33 2.89 20.94
N ASN A 245 -25.07 3.15 21.33
CA ASN A 245 -24.78 3.80 22.60
C ASN A 245 -25.36 5.22 22.69
N GLU A 246 -25.18 6.02 21.64
CA GLU A 246 -25.71 7.38 21.56
C GLU A 246 -27.24 7.37 21.63
N MET A 247 -27.89 6.52 20.82
CA MET A 247 -29.35 6.47 20.77
C MET A 247 -29.99 5.98 22.07
N TYR A 248 -29.29 5.18 22.88
CA TYR A 248 -29.79 4.74 24.19
C TYR A 248 -29.72 5.84 25.26
N HIS A 249 -28.64 6.62 25.30
CA HIS A 249 -28.40 7.64 26.33
C HIS A 249 -29.06 8.99 26.05
N ILE A 250 -29.79 9.13 24.94
CA ILE A 250 -30.55 10.34 24.63
C ILE A 250 -31.83 10.37 25.48
N GLU A 251 -31.88 11.29 26.45
CA GLU A 251 -32.99 11.42 27.41
C GLU A 251 -34.31 11.85 26.76
N ASN A 252 -34.24 12.69 25.71
CA ASN A 252 -35.39 13.21 24.98
C ASN A 252 -35.42 12.67 23.54
N MET A 253 -35.97 11.48 23.35
CA MET A 253 -36.24 10.91 22.03
C MET A 253 -37.69 11.24 21.60
N PRO A 254 -37.95 12.35 20.87
CA PRO A 254 -39.29 12.63 20.36
C PRO A 254 -39.73 11.54 19.37
N CYS A 255 -41.02 11.23 19.41
CA CYS A 255 -41.63 10.06 18.75
C CYS A 255 -41.46 10.03 17.22
N ASN A 256 -41.18 11.16 16.55
CA ASN A 256 -41.07 11.16 15.07
C ASN A 256 -40.04 12.11 14.42
N ASP A 257 -39.48 13.12 15.09
CA ASP A 257 -38.50 14.03 14.47
C ASP A 257 -37.36 14.39 15.42
N TYR A 258 -36.35 13.54 15.43
CA TYR A 258 -35.09 13.82 16.13
C TYR A 258 -34.18 14.71 15.25
N ASP A 259 -33.46 15.67 15.84
CA ASP A 259 -32.48 16.47 15.09
C ASP A 259 -31.20 15.66 14.83
N TRP A 260 -31.27 14.83 13.79
CA TRP A 260 -30.16 14.02 13.30
C TRP A 260 -28.92 14.87 12.95
N LYS A 261 -29.02 16.19 12.78
CA LYS A 261 -27.88 17.06 12.52
C LYS A 261 -26.94 17.14 13.73
N LEU A 262 -27.47 17.11 14.95
CA LEU A 262 -26.67 17.20 16.18
C LEU A 262 -25.80 15.96 16.37
N ILE A 263 -26.38 14.76 16.20
CA ILE A 263 -25.63 13.50 16.28
C ILE A 263 -24.68 13.36 15.09
N ASN A 264 -25.07 13.77 13.88
CA ASN A 264 -24.26 13.56 12.68
C ASN A 264 -22.85 14.15 12.79
N GLN A 265 -22.65 15.22 13.57
CA GLN A 265 -21.33 15.79 13.82
C GLN A 265 -20.35 14.80 14.49
N ARG A 266 -20.88 13.84 15.28
CA ARG A 266 -20.09 12.79 15.95
C ARG A 266 -19.77 11.60 15.05
N PHE A 267 -20.31 11.55 13.83
CA PHE A 267 -20.15 10.44 12.88
C PHE A 267 -19.49 10.88 11.57
N PRO A 268 -18.15 10.88 11.48
CA PRO A 268 -17.43 11.21 10.24
C PRO A 268 -17.79 10.31 9.04
N ALA A 269 -18.34 9.12 9.28
CA ALA A 269 -18.81 8.20 8.23
C ALA A 269 -20.19 8.58 7.65
N ALA A 270 -20.98 9.38 8.38
CA ALA A 270 -22.29 9.84 7.94
C ALA A 270 -22.16 11.23 7.30
N LYS A 271 -22.13 11.27 5.97
CA LYS A 271 -22.01 12.52 5.21
C LYS A 271 -23.21 13.45 5.43
N LYS A 272 -24.38 12.89 5.70
CA LYS A 272 -25.65 13.61 5.88
C LYS A 272 -26.43 12.99 7.03
N ALA A 273 -27.15 13.84 7.75
CA ALA A 273 -28.08 13.45 8.81
C ALA A 273 -29.11 12.39 8.36
N THR A 274 -29.58 12.48 7.10
CA THR A 274 -30.49 11.48 6.50
C THR A 274 -29.86 10.10 6.41
N THR A 275 -28.57 10.01 6.06
CA THR A 275 -27.84 8.74 6.00
C THR A 275 -27.74 8.08 7.37
N LEU A 276 -27.59 8.87 8.43
CA LEU A 276 -27.56 8.37 9.80
C LEU A 276 -28.95 7.84 10.22
N CYS A 277 -30.01 8.59 9.90
CA CYS A 277 -31.40 8.19 10.14
C CYS A 277 -31.75 6.87 9.44
N ASP A 278 -31.42 6.73 8.16
CA ASP A 278 -31.70 5.52 7.38
C ASP A 278 -30.98 4.30 7.95
N ARG A 279 -29.73 4.48 8.39
CA ARG A 279 -28.96 3.42 9.05
C ARG A 279 -29.59 2.99 10.36
N TRP A 280 -30.07 3.93 11.17
CA TRP A 280 -30.78 3.63 12.41
C TRP A 280 -32.08 2.86 12.15
N LYS A 281 -32.92 3.35 11.23
CA LYS A 281 -34.18 2.68 10.83
C LYS A 281 -33.91 1.24 10.36
N ARG A 282 -32.88 1.05 9.54
CA ARG A 282 -32.46 -0.27 9.06
C ARG A 282 -31.94 -1.16 10.19
N LEU A 283 -31.21 -0.60 11.15
CA LEU A 283 -30.69 -1.35 12.29
C LEU A 283 -31.84 -1.88 13.15
N ILE A 284 -32.80 -1.02 13.48
CA ILE A 284 -34.02 -1.38 14.22
C ILE A 284 -34.81 -2.45 13.45
N SER A 285 -35.08 -2.24 12.15
CA SER A 285 -35.89 -3.16 11.37
C SER A 285 -35.27 -4.54 11.19
N THR A 286 -33.93 -4.63 11.19
CA THR A 286 -33.21 -5.89 10.94
C THR A 286 -32.79 -6.63 12.20
N LYS A 287 -32.62 -5.95 13.33
CA LYS A 287 -32.04 -6.52 14.56
C LYS A 287 -33.01 -6.56 15.74
N VAL A 288 -34.08 -5.76 15.73
CA VAL A 288 -35.10 -5.76 16.78
C VAL A 288 -36.27 -6.65 16.37
N PRO A 289 -36.58 -7.73 17.11
CA PRO A 289 -37.77 -8.54 16.88
C PRO A 289 -39.03 -7.69 17.05
N ASN A 290 -40.07 -7.91 16.22
CA ASN A 290 -41.33 -7.17 16.28
C ASN A 290 -41.16 -5.63 16.20
N SER A 291 -40.14 -5.14 15.50
CA SER A 291 -39.82 -3.72 15.34
C SER A 291 -40.99 -2.83 14.90
N LYS A 292 -42.00 -3.38 14.19
CA LYS A 292 -43.22 -2.66 13.79
C LYS A 292 -44.15 -2.29 14.96
N LYS A 293 -44.02 -2.97 16.11
CA LYS A 293 -44.87 -2.78 17.29
C LYS A 293 -44.15 -2.10 18.47
N MET A 294 -42.84 -1.85 18.34
CA MET A 294 -42.01 -1.23 19.38
C MET A 294 -41.73 0.22 19.02
N SER A 295 -41.76 1.09 20.03
CA SER A 295 -41.28 2.46 19.91
C SER A 295 -39.77 2.49 19.65
N MET A 296 -39.29 3.61 19.10
CA MET A 296 -37.87 3.82 18.84
C MET A 296 -37.02 3.72 20.10
N LYS A 297 -37.57 4.13 21.26
CA LYS A 297 -36.91 4.04 22.57
C LYS A 297 -36.79 2.61 23.06
N GLU A 298 -37.84 1.80 22.91
CA GLU A 298 -37.79 0.37 23.25
C GLU A 298 -36.85 -0.40 22.33
N GLY A 299 -36.81 -0.04 21.04
CA GLY A 299 -35.85 -0.58 20.09
C GLY A 299 -34.40 -0.23 20.44
N ALA A 300 -34.12 1.01 20.86
CA ALA A 300 -32.80 1.41 21.34
C ALA A 300 -32.39 0.62 22.60
N ALA A 301 -33.30 0.48 23.57
CA ALA A 301 -33.08 -0.29 24.79
C ALA A 301 -32.78 -1.77 24.49
N TYR A 302 -33.52 -2.38 23.56
CA TYR A 302 -33.24 -3.75 23.12
C TYR A 302 -31.85 -3.89 22.50
N LEU A 303 -31.49 -3.01 21.57
CA LEU A 303 -30.18 -3.05 20.92
C LEU A 303 -29.04 -2.85 21.93
N TYR A 304 -29.21 -1.92 22.87
CA TYR A 304 -28.21 -1.67 23.91
C TYR A 304 -28.06 -2.86 24.87
N ARG A 305 -29.15 -3.52 25.24
CA ARG A 305 -29.14 -4.62 26.21
C ARG A 305 -28.71 -5.97 25.63
N TYR A 306 -29.03 -6.25 24.37
CA TYR A 306 -28.85 -7.59 23.79
C TYR A 306 -27.91 -7.63 22.58
N TYR A 307 -27.95 -6.62 21.70
CA TYR A 307 -27.17 -6.64 20.47
C TYR A 307 -25.76 -6.06 20.65
N LEU A 308 -25.65 -4.93 21.37
CA LEU A 308 -24.38 -4.25 21.62
C LEU A 308 -23.40 -5.12 22.42
N PRO A 309 -23.77 -5.80 23.52
CA PRO A 309 -22.84 -6.64 24.26
C PRO A 309 -22.30 -7.79 23.41
N ALA A 310 -23.14 -8.41 22.59
CA ALA A 310 -22.70 -9.46 21.66
C ALA A 310 -21.67 -8.96 20.64
N LEU A 311 -21.82 -7.71 20.17
CA LEU A 311 -20.84 -7.09 19.27
C LEU A 311 -19.52 -6.79 19.99
N LEU A 312 -19.59 -6.26 21.22
CA LEU A 312 -18.42 -5.94 22.04
C LEU A 312 -17.64 -7.21 22.41
N SER A 313 -18.34 -8.27 22.85
CA SER A 313 -17.72 -9.57 23.19
C SER A 313 -17.04 -10.24 22.00
N ARG A 314 -17.68 -10.20 20.81
CA ARG A 314 -17.07 -10.77 19.58
C ARG A 314 -15.75 -10.10 19.18
N ARG A 315 -15.56 -8.84 19.56
CA ARG A 315 -14.35 -8.07 19.24
C ARG A 315 -13.45 -7.82 20.44
N ASN A 316 -13.86 -8.28 21.63
CA ASN A 316 -13.15 -8.09 22.89
C ASN A 316 -12.75 -6.61 23.15
N ILE A 317 -13.71 -5.69 23.04
CA ILE A 317 -13.49 -4.24 23.26
C ILE A 317 -14.54 -3.63 24.18
N SER A 318 -14.18 -2.52 24.85
CA SER A 318 -15.11 -1.71 25.63
C SER A 318 -15.94 -0.77 24.76
N ILE A 319 -17.02 -0.20 25.31
CA ILE A 319 -17.87 0.73 24.58
C ILE A 319 -17.19 2.08 24.34
N GLU A 320 -16.44 2.59 25.32
CA GLU A 320 -15.65 3.81 25.20
C GLU A 320 -14.63 3.66 24.07
N ARG A 321 -14.02 2.48 23.98
CA ARG A 321 -13.09 2.16 22.91
C ARG A 321 -13.77 2.11 21.54
N ALA A 322 -14.97 1.53 21.45
CA ALA A 322 -15.73 1.51 20.20
C ALA A 322 -16.12 2.93 19.74
N VAL A 323 -16.47 3.82 20.67
CA VAL A 323 -16.76 5.24 20.38
C VAL A 323 -15.53 5.96 19.84
N GLU A 324 -14.36 5.80 20.47
CA GLU A 324 -13.09 6.37 19.99
C GLU A 324 -12.76 5.89 18.56
N LEU A 325 -12.91 4.59 18.31
CA LEU A 325 -12.72 3.98 17.00
C LEU A 325 -13.73 4.50 15.96
N SER A 326 -14.99 4.72 16.34
CA SER A 326 -15.98 5.36 15.48
C SER A 326 -15.63 6.82 15.16
N MET A 327 -14.91 7.53 15.99
CA MET A 327 -14.46 8.89 15.63
C MET A 327 -13.23 8.90 14.72
N CYS A 328 -12.57 7.74 14.54
CA CYS A 328 -11.38 7.64 13.69
C CYS A 328 -11.73 7.72 12.18
N PRO A 329 -11.18 8.70 11.43
CA PRO A 329 -11.53 8.97 10.04
C PRO A 329 -11.25 7.86 9.01
N ARG A 330 -10.59 6.76 9.40
CA ARG A 330 -9.99 5.81 8.44
C ARG A 330 -10.14 4.33 8.76
N LEU A 331 -10.99 3.96 9.71
CA LEU A 331 -11.38 2.56 9.84
C LEU A 331 -12.17 2.14 8.60
N LYS A 332 -11.50 1.46 7.66
CA LYS A 332 -12.18 0.70 6.61
C LYS A 332 -12.90 -0.46 7.29
N GLY A 333 -14.16 -0.67 6.88
CA GLY A 333 -15.03 -1.74 7.39
C GLY A 333 -14.46 -3.13 7.18
#